data_AF-A0A519ZCB6-F1
#
_entry.id   AF-A0A519ZCB6-F1
#
_cell.length_a   1.000
_cell.length_b   1.000
_cell.length_c   1.000
_cell.angle_alpha   90.00
_cell.angle_beta   90.00
_cell.angle_gamma   90.00
#
_symmetry.space_group_name_H-M   'P 1'
#
loop_
_entity.id
_entity.type
_entity.pdbx_description
1 polymer ?
#
loop_
_entity_poly.entity_id
_entity_poly.type
_entity_poly.pdbx_seq_one_letter_code
_entity_poly.pdbx_strand_id
1 'polypeptide(L)'
;MWTLLRPALTLFVLLSALTGLAYPLAVTGLAQWLLPDQADGSLLHRQGELVGSRLIGQQFSQPGHFWGRPSATGGMPYNGGASGGSNLGPTNPALAQAVRARVAALRAADPGNEAPVPVDLVTASASGLDPHITPAAAQYQLARVARARGLPPAALR
;
A
#
# COMPACT_ATOMS: atom_id res chain seq x y z
N MET A 1 -51.69 12.79 -2.83
CA MET A 1 -50.44 12.19 -3.35
C MET A 1 -49.72 13.09 -4.36
N TRP A 2 -50.41 13.64 -5.37
CA TRP A 2 -49.81 14.51 -6.40
C TRP A 2 -49.17 15.82 -5.90
N THR A 3 -49.63 16.38 -4.78
CA THR A 3 -49.05 17.59 -4.17
C THR A 3 -47.66 17.40 -3.57
N LEU A 4 -47.27 16.15 -3.25
CA LEU A 4 -45.96 15.82 -2.68
C LEU A 4 -44.92 15.49 -3.77
N LEU A 5 -45.35 15.18 -4.99
CA LEU A 5 -44.46 14.79 -6.09
C LEU A 5 -43.52 15.93 -6.50
N ARG A 6 -44.04 17.15 -6.64
CA ARG A 6 -43.24 18.33 -7.00
C ARG A 6 -42.16 18.68 -5.96
N PRO A 7 -42.46 18.83 -4.65
CA PRO A 7 -41.43 19.12 -3.66
C PRO A 7 -40.43 17.95 -3.51
N ALA A 8 -40.88 16.70 -3.61
CA ALA A 8 -39.99 15.53 -3.57
C ALA A 8 -38.98 15.51 -4.74
N LEU A 9 -39.45 15.71 -5.98
CA LEU A 9 -38.58 15.81 -7.15
C LEU A 9 -37.63 17.00 -7.06
N THR A 10 -38.12 18.15 -6.60
CA THR A 10 -37.29 19.36 -6.45
C THR A 10 -36.15 19.13 -5.46
N LEU A 11 -36.46 18.58 -4.27
CA LEU A 11 -35.45 18.25 -3.27
C LEU A 11 -34.47 17.19 -3.77
N PHE A 12 -34.97 16.15 -4.45
CA PHE A 12 -34.11 15.11 -5.02
C PHE A 12 -33.12 15.69 -6.04
N VAL A 13 -33.58 16.51 -6.99
CA VAL A 13 -32.73 17.13 -8.00
C VAL A 13 -31.76 18.13 -7.37
N LEU A 14 -32.24 18.98 -6.46
CA LEU A 14 -31.41 19.96 -5.77
C LEU A 14 -30.28 19.28 -4.99
N LEU A 15 -30.61 18.28 -4.17
CA LEU A 15 -29.61 17.57 -3.37
C LEU A 15 -28.66 16.77 -4.26
N SER A 16 -29.14 16.16 -5.35
CA SER A 16 -28.27 15.46 -6.31
C SER A 16 -27.29 16.40 -7.00
N ALA A 17 -27.75 17.58 -7.42
CA ALA A 17 -26.88 18.59 -8.02
C ALA A 17 -25.89 19.15 -7.00
N LEU A 18 -26.32 19.37 -5.76
CA LEU A 18 -25.46 19.88 -4.70
C LEU A 18 -24.37 18.87 -4.31
N THR A 19 -24.73 17.61 -4.05
CA THR A 19 -23.79 16.59 -3.54
C THR A 19 -23.04 15.85 -4.65
N GLY A 20 -23.60 15.76 -5.85
CA GLY A 20 -23.00 15.07 -6.99
C GLY A 20 -22.24 15.96 -7.97
N LEU A 21 -22.49 17.28 -7.97
CA LEU A 21 -21.80 18.23 -8.87
C LEU A 21 -21.12 19.36 -8.10
N ALA A 22 -21.89 20.19 -7.39
CA ALA A 22 -21.34 21.40 -6.77
C ALA A 22 -20.26 21.06 -5.73
N TYR A 23 -20.51 20.07 -4.86
CA TYR A 23 -19.56 19.65 -3.84
C TYR A 23 -18.29 19.00 -4.43
N PRO A 24 -18.34 17.98 -5.31
CA PRO A 24 -17.14 17.39 -5.90
C PRO A 24 -16.31 18.40 -6.69
N LEU A 25 -16.94 19.32 -7.44
CA LEU A 25 -16.23 20.36 -8.20
C LEU A 25 -15.54 21.36 -7.27
N ALA A 26 -16.24 21.81 -6.21
CA ALA A 26 -15.65 22.73 -5.24
C ALA A 26 -14.45 22.09 -4.52
N VAL A 27 -14.59 20.85 -4.04
CA VAL A 27 -13.51 20.12 -3.36
C VAL A 27 -12.34 19.88 -4.31
N THR A 28 -12.60 19.43 -5.55
CA THR A 28 -11.55 19.19 -6.55
C THR A 28 -10.82 20.48 -6.92
N GLY A 29 -11.56 21.57 -7.16
CA GLY A 29 -10.96 22.87 -7.50
C GLY A 29 -10.10 23.42 -6.36
N LEU A 30 -10.57 23.32 -5.12
CA LEU A 30 -9.79 23.73 -3.94
C LEU A 30 -8.57 22.83 -3.73
N ALA A 31 -8.70 21.52 -3.90
CA ALA A 31 -7.59 20.58 -3.75
C ALA A 31 -6.51 20.83 -4.80
N GLN A 32 -6.89 21.04 -6.07
CA GLN A 32 -5.93 21.37 -7.13
C GLN A 32 -5.26 22.74 -6.93
N TRP A 33 -5.96 23.70 -6.34
CA TRP A 33 -5.39 25.02 -6.08
C TRP A 33 -4.41 25.01 -4.89
N LEU A 34 -4.75 24.31 -3.81
CA LEU A 34 -3.97 24.34 -2.56
C LEU A 34 -2.93 23.21 -2.47
N LEU A 35 -3.23 22.03 -3.00
CA LEU A 35 -2.48 20.78 -2.79
C LEU A 35 -2.41 19.91 -4.08
N PRO A 36 -1.94 20.47 -5.22
CA PRO A 36 -1.99 19.77 -6.51
C PRO A 36 -1.24 18.44 -6.51
N ASP A 37 -0.06 18.38 -5.88
CA ASP A 37 0.76 17.15 -5.82
C ASP A 37 0.03 16.01 -5.06
N GLN A 38 -0.74 16.32 -4.01
CA GLN A 38 -1.51 15.30 -3.29
C GLN A 38 -2.79 14.93 -4.03
N ALA A 39 -3.47 15.92 -4.63
CA ALA A 39 -4.69 15.71 -5.40
C ALA A 39 -4.47 14.85 -6.65
N ASP A 40 -3.32 14.98 -7.30
CA ASP A 40 -2.91 14.14 -8.43
C ASP A 40 -2.33 12.77 -8.00
N GLY A 41 -2.32 12.47 -6.69
CA GLY A 41 -1.96 11.15 -6.17
C GLY A 41 -0.51 10.99 -5.68
N SER A 42 0.21 12.10 -5.44
CA SER A 42 1.58 12.11 -4.90
C SER A 42 2.55 11.27 -5.74
N LEU A 43 2.49 11.47 -7.05
CA LEU A 43 3.23 10.67 -8.03
C LEU A 43 4.73 10.95 -7.97
N LEU A 44 5.52 9.91 -8.15
CA LEU A 44 6.98 9.96 -8.19
C LEU A 44 7.44 9.78 -9.63
N HIS A 45 8.24 10.72 -10.11
CA HIS A 45 8.84 10.67 -11.44
C HIS A 45 10.36 10.57 -11.32
N ARG A 46 10.96 9.73 -12.17
CA ARG A 46 12.42 9.62 -12.30
C ARG A 46 12.78 9.72 -13.77
N GLN A 47 13.62 10.71 -14.11
CA GLN A 47 14.02 10.96 -15.50
C GLN A 47 12.83 11.16 -16.46
N GLY A 48 11.74 11.76 -15.97
CA GLY A 48 10.51 11.99 -16.75
C GLY A 48 9.54 10.81 -16.80
N GLU A 49 9.94 9.63 -16.31
CA GLU A 49 9.07 8.45 -16.25
C GLU A 49 8.35 8.35 -14.90
N LEU A 50 7.06 8.01 -14.94
CA LEU A 50 6.27 7.72 -13.75
C LEU A 50 6.75 6.39 -13.14
N VAL A 51 7.33 6.45 -11.95
CA VAL A 51 7.86 5.27 -11.24
C VAL A 51 6.95 4.79 -10.11
N GLY A 52 5.92 5.54 -9.73
CA GLY A 52 4.95 5.14 -8.72
C GLY A 52 4.32 6.31 -7.98
N SER A 53 3.81 6.06 -6.77
CA SER A 53 3.27 7.06 -5.84
C SER A 53 3.93 6.90 -4.48
N ARG A 54 4.06 7.99 -3.72
CA ARG A 54 4.53 7.95 -2.31
C ARG A 54 3.62 7.11 -1.41
N LEU A 55 2.35 6.92 -1.81
CA LEU A 55 1.34 6.27 -0.99
C LEU A 55 1.07 4.81 -1.36
N ILE A 56 1.69 4.30 -2.42
CA ILE A 56 1.43 2.96 -2.94
C ILE A 56 2.72 2.14 -2.94
N GLY A 57 2.71 1.02 -2.21
CA GLY A 57 3.79 0.05 -2.24
C GLY A 57 3.87 -0.70 -3.57
N GLN A 58 5.05 -1.22 -3.87
CA GLN A 58 5.29 -2.05 -5.06
C GLN A 58 5.86 -3.39 -4.65
N GLN A 59 5.70 -4.39 -5.53
CA GLN A 59 6.29 -5.69 -5.30
C GLN A 59 7.81 -5.64 -5.53
N PHE A 60 8.57 -5.61 -4.44
CA PHE A 60 10.02 -5.78 -4.47
C PHE A 60 10.41 -7.21 -4.11
N SER A 61 11.09 -7.90 -5.02
CA SER A 61 11.60 -9.27 -4.84
C SER A 61 13.12 -9.38 -4.98
N GLN A 62 13.78 -8.35 -5.52
CA GLN A 62 15.23 -8.38 -5.72
C GLN A 62 15.98 -8.23 -4.37
N PRO A 63 17.11 -8.92 -4.15
CA PRO A 63 17.85 -8.87 -2.89
C PRO A 63 18.37 -7.47 -2.49
N GLY A 64 18.65 -6.62 -3.48
CA GLY A 64 19.11 -5.25 -3.26
C GLY A 64 18.02 -4.26 -2.87
N HIS A 65 16.75 -4.68 -2.76
CA HIS A 65 15.67 -3.80 -2.32
C HIS A 65 15.18 -4.22 -0.92
N PHE A 66 14.71 -3.25 -0.16
CA PHE A 66 13.90 -3.54 1.02
C PHE A 66 12.59 -4.17 0.56
N TRP A 67 12.26 -5.30 1.17
CA TRP A 67 11.00 -5.98 0.92
C TRP A 67 9.95 -5.42 1.86
N GLY A 68 8.82 -5.03 1.28
CA GLY A 68 7.65 -4.56 2.00
C GLY A 68 6.88 -5.71 2.64
N ARG A 69 5.73 -5.38 3.20
CA ARG A 69 4.80 -6.37 3.76
C ARG A 69 4.25 -7.26 2.63
N PRO A 70 3.92 -8.53 2.90
CA PRO A 70 3.20 -9.36 1.94
C PRO A 70 1.90 -8.70 1.46
N SER A 71 1.66 -8.73 0.16
CA SER A 71 0.38 -8.29 -0.43
C SER A 71 -0.48 -9.51 -0.78
N ALA A 72 -1.79 -9.37 -0.60
CA ALA A 72 -2.78 -10.41 -0.85
C ALA A 72 -3.85 -9.97 -1.87
N THR A 73 -3.52 -8.97 -2.71
CA THR A 73 -4.40 -8.51 -3.79
C THR A 73 -4.66 -9.60 -4.83
N GLY A 74 -5.83 -9.54 -5.48
CA GLY A 74 -6.20 -10.46 -6.55
C GLY A 74 -5.32 -10.33 -7.80
N GLY A 75 -5.07 -11.46 -8.47
CA GLY A 75 -4.27 -11.55 -9.69
C GLY A 75 -2.76 -11.50 -9.42
N MET A 76 -2.26 -10.39 -8.89
CA MET A 76 -0.84 -10.20 -8.58
C MET A 76 -0.67 -9.37 -7.29
N PRO A 77 0.45 -9.52 -6.55
CA PRO A 77 0.77 -8.70 -5.39
C PRO A 77 0.85 -7.22 -5.74
N TYR A 78 0.42 -6.35 -4.82
CA TYR A 78 0.45 -4.89 -4.95
C TYR A 78 -0.35 -4.36 -6.16
N ASN A 79 -1.47 -5.01 -6.49
CA ASN A 79 -2.32 -4.61 -7.61
C ASN A 79 -3.26 -3.45 -7.24
N GLY A 80 -2.96 -2.25 -7.76
CA GLY A 80 -3.75 -1.04 -7.53
C GLY A 80 -5.22 -1.13 -7.99
N GLY A 81 -5.53 -2.00 -8.96
CA GLY A 81 -6.90 -2.21 -9.44
C GLY A 81 -7.72 -3.19 -8.58
N ALA A 82 -7.09 -3.93 -7.67
CA ALA A 82 -7.76 -4.97 -6.88
C ALA A 82 -7.88 -4.67 -5.39
N SER A 83 -7.04 -3.76 -4.84
CA SER A 83 -7.02 -3.29 -3.43
C SER A 83 -7.77 -4.19 -2.43
N GLY A 84 -7.04 -5.03 -1.69
CA GLY A 84 -7.63 -5.95 -0.74
C GLY A 84 -6.59 -6.72 0.07
N GLY A 85 -7.03 -7.27 1.20
CA GLY A 85 -6.17 -7.95 2.18
C GLY A 85 -6.44 -9.44 2.32
N SER A 86 -5.63 -10.09 3.16
CA SER A 86 -5.87 -11.48 3.54
C SER A 86 -6.95 -11.54 4.63
N ASN A 87 -8.10 -12.14 4.31
CA ASN A 87 -9.21 -12.33 5.25
C ASN A 87 -9.17 -13.69 5.97
N LEU A 88 -7.97 -14.27 6.13
CA LEU A 88 -7.81 -15.54 6.83
C LEU A 88 -7.91 -15.32 8.35
N GLY A 89 -8.80 -16.05 9.01
CA GLY A 89 -8.91 -16.03 10.48
C GLY A 89 -7.68 -16.62 11.19
N PRO A 90 -7.47 -16.30 12.47
CA PRO A 90 -6.29 -16.74 13.24
C PRO A 90 -6.19 -18.27 13.41
N THR A 91 -7.33 -18.97 13.40
CA THR A 91 -7.40 -20.44 13.48
C THR A 91 -7.29 -21.12 12.11
N ASN A 92 -7.21 -20.37 11.02
CA ASN A 92 -7.13 -20.94 9.68
C ASN A 92 -5.72 -21.52 9.45
N PRO A 93 -5.59 -22.83 9.15
CA PRO A 93 -4.29 -23.46 8.95
C PRO A 93 -3.50 -22.87 7.78
N ALA A 94 -4.17 -22.34 6.75
CA ALA A 94 -3.51 -21.70 5.60
C ALA A 94 -2.75 -20.43 6.02
N LEU A 95 -3.23 -19.69 7.02
CA LEU A 95 -2.51 -18.52 7.55
C LEU A 95 -1.20 -18.95 8.20
N ALA A 96 -1.25 -19.96 9.08
CA ALA A 96 -0.07 -20.48 9.75
C ALA A 96 0.95 -21.05 8.75
N GLN A 97 0.48 -21.74 7.71
CA GLN A 97 1.34 -22.24 6.63
C GLN A 97 1.99 -21.11 5.84
N ALA A 98 1.24 -20.08 5.45
CA ALA A 98 1.76 -18.92 4.72
C ALA A 98 2.81 -18.16 5.54
N VAL A 99 2.57 -17.95 6.84
CA VAL A 99 3.55 -17.31 7.74
C VAL A 99 4.83 -18.15 7.84
N ARG A 100 4.72 -19.47 8.05
CA ARG A 100 5.87 -20.38 8.08
C ARG A 100 6.69 -20.32 6.79
N ALA A 101 6.02 -20.34 5.63
CA ALA A 101 6.68 -20.24 4.33
C ALA A 101 7.43 -18.91 4.16
N ARG A 102 6.82 -17.79 4.59
CA ARG A 102 7.45 -16.46 4.55
C ARG A 102 8.66 -16.36 5.49
N VAL A 103 8.56 -16.90 6.70
CA VAL A 103 9.69 -17.00 7.64
C VAL A 103 10.85 -17.78 7.02
N ALA A 104 10.57 -18.95 6.42
CA ALA A 104 11.58 -19.76 5.76
C ALA A 104 12.24 -19.01 4.60
N ALA A 105 11.45 -18.34 3.75
CA ALA A 105 11.95 -17.53 2.64
C ALA A 105 12.85 -16.37 3.11
N LEU A 106 12.47 -15.67 4.18
CA LEU A 106 13.27 -14.57 4.75
C LEU A 106 14.61 -15.07 5.30
N ARG A 107 14.62 -16.22 5.98
CA ARG A 107 15.87 -16.85 6.48
C ARG A 107 16.76 -17.35 5.35
N ALA A 108 16.17 -17.91 4.29
CA ALA A 108 16.92 -18.35 3.12
C ALA A 108 17.52 -17.15 2.34
N ALA A 109 16.85 -16.00 2.34
CA ALA A 109 17.32 -14.79 1.66
C ALA A 109 18.47 -14.08 2.41
N ASP A 110 18.65 -14.35 3.70
CA ASP A 110 19.75 -13.81 4.52
C ASP A 110 20.34 -14.89 5.44
N PRO A 111 21.08 -15.87 4.88
CA PRO A 111 21.69 -16.93 5.67
C PRO A 111 22.67 -16.34 6.71
N GLY A 112 22.48 -16.70 7.99
CA GLY A 112 23.27 -16.18 9.11
C GLY A 112 22.63 -15.02 9.88
N ASN A 113 21.46 -14.53 9.45
CA ASN A 113 20.68 -13.60 10.25
C ASN A 113 19.85 -14.35 11.31
N GLU A 114 20.28 -14.25 12.57
CA GLU A 114 19.65 -14.91 13.71
C GLU A 114 18.61 -14.02 14.43
N ALA A 115 18.42 -12.78 13.96
CA ALA A 115 17.46 -11.88 14.58
C ALA A 115 16.02 -12.45 14.50
N PRO A 116 15.15 -12.12 15.47
CA PRO A 116 13.75 -12.51 15.40
C PRO A 116 13.10 -11.87 14.16
N VAL A 117 12.37 -12.67 13.39
CA VAL A 117 11.72 -12.21 12.15
C VAL A 117 10.59 -11.22 12.51
N PRO A 118 10.64 -9.98 12.01
CA PRO A 118 9.61 -8.97 12.29
C PRO A 118 8.25 -9.36 11.71
N VAL A 119 7.18 -9.11 12.47
CA VAL A 119 5.80 -9.50 12.10
C VAL A 119 5.33 -8.84 10.79
N ASP A 120 5.79 -7.62 10.51
CA ASP A 120 5.46 -6.86 9.30
C ASP A 120 5.80 -7.63 8.02
N LEU A 121 6.92 -8.35 8.01
CA LEU A 121 7.45 -9.02 6.83
C LEU A 121 6.76 -10.37 6.56
N VAL A 122 5.98 -10.87 7.51
CA VAL A 122 5.31 -12.18 7.40
C VAL A 122 3.79 -12.09 7.41
N THR A 123 3.23 -10.98 7.88
CA THR A 123 1.78 -10.72 7.90
C THR A 123 1.36 -9.79 6.78
N ALA A 124 0.33 -10.20 6.03
CA ALA A 124 -0.15 -9.39 4.92
C ALA A 124 -0.83 -8.10 5.42
N SER A 125 -0.72 -7.03 4.64
CA SER A 125 -1.43 -5.78 4.94
C SER A 125 -2.92 -5.87 4.61
N ALA A 126 -3.72 -5.01 5.23
CA ALA A 126 -5.17 -4.99 5.05
C ALA A 126 -5.60 -4.41 3.69
N SER A 127 -4.91 -3.37 3.20
CA SER A 127 -5.16 -2.79 1.88
C SER A 127 -4.53 -3.60 0.74
N GLY A 128 -3.50 -4.39 1.04
CA GLY A 128 -2.65 -5.04 0.04
C GLY A 128 -1.74 -4.08 -0.74
N LEU A 129 -1.74 -2.79 -0.42
CA LEU A 129 -0.96 -1.75 -1.10
C LEU A 129 -0.03 -0.96 -0.16
N ASP A 130 0.18 -1.47 1.06
CA ASP A 130 0.94 -0.80 2.11
C ASP A 130 2.40 -0.48 1.70
N PRO A 131 2.78 0.81 1.62
CA PRO A 131 4.15 1.22 1.31
C PRO A 131 5.08 1.18 2.53
N HIS A 132 4.56 0.91 3.73
CA HIS A 132 5.30 1.07 4.97
C HIS A 132 5.71 -0.26 5.61
N ILE A 133 6.84 -0.21 6.32
CA ILE A 133 7.31 -1.21 7.28
C ILE A 133 7.87 -0.48 8.49
N THR A 134 7.90 -1.11 9.66
CA THR A 134 8.56 -0.51 10.82
C THR A 134 10.07 -0.38 10.61
N PRO A 135 10.74 0.58 11.29
CA PRO A 135 12.19 0.67 11.28
C PRO A 135 12.90 -0.62 11.71
N ALA A 136 12.30 -1.40 12.63
CA ALA A 136 12.82 -2.71 13.02
C ALA A 136 12.83 -3.72 11.85
N ALA A 137 11.77 -3.73 11.03
CA ALA A 137 11.69 -4.55 9.83
C ALA A 137 12.68 -4.11 8.74
N ALA A 138 12.96 -2.80 8.62
CA ALA A 138 14.02 -2.31 7.75
C ALA A 138 15.42 -2.71 8.26
N GLN A 139 15.67 -2.54 9.56
CA GLN A 139 16.93 -2.87 10.22
C GLN A 139 17.26 -4.37 10.10
N TYR A 140 16.25 -5.25 10.21
CA TYR A 140 16.39 -6.69 10.00
C TYR A 140 16.96 -7.02 8.61
N GLN A 141 16.58 -6.26 7.58
CA GLN A 141 16.98 -6.49 6.18
C GLN A 141 18.29 -5.79 5.78
N LEU A 142 18.81 -4.91 6.64
CA LEU A 142 19.90 -3.99 6.33
C LEU A 142 21.16 -4.72 5.82
N ALA A 143 21.59 -5.79 6.51
CA ALA A 143 22.80 -6.52 6.16
C ALA A 143 22.71 -7.14 4.76
N ARG A 144 21.58 -7.77 4.45
CA ARG A 144 21.30 -8.34 3.13
C ARG A 144 21.33 -7.28 2.03
N VAL A 145 20.65 -6.17 2.23
CA VAL A 145 20.58 -5.08 1.23
C VAL A 145 21.97 -4.45 1.04
N ALA A 146 22.71 -4.21 2.12
CA ALA A 146 24.07 -3.68 2.10
C ALA A 146 25.00 -4.55 1.25
N ARG A 147 25.01 -5.88 1.49
CA ARG A 147 25.82 -6.83 0.72
C ARG A 147 25.43 -6.84 -0.76
N ALA A 148 24.13 -6.88 -1.08
CA ALA A 148 23.64 -6.90 -2.45
C ALA A 148 23.93 -5.61 -3.23
N ARG A 149 24.10 -4.48 -2.54
CA ARG A 149 24.42 -3.18 -3.13
C ARG A 149 25.91 -2.83 -3.09
N GLY A 150 26.74 -3.63 -2.43
CA GLY A 150 28.16 -3.32 -2.22
C GLY A 150 28.39 -2.07 -1.36
N LEU A 151 27.45 -1.74 -0.46
CA LEU A 151 27.50 -0.55 0.39
C LEU A 151 27.82 -0.93 1.84
N PRO A 152 28.53 -0.07 2.60
CA PRO A 152 28.70 -0.28 4.03
C PRO A 152 27.35 -0.11 4.74
N PRO A 153 27.01 -0.95 5.75
CA PRO A 153 25.73 -0.85 6.45
C PRO A 153 25.45 0.51 7.09
N ALA A 154 26.50 1.26 7.47
CA ALA A 154 26.37 2.58 8.05
C ALA A 154 25.82 3.64 7.07
N ALA A 155 26.01 3.45 5.76
CA ALA A 155 25.46 4.35 4.73
C ALA A 155 23.97 4.11 4.45
N LEU A 156 23.39 3.04 5.01
CA LEU A 156 21.99 2.64 4.82
C LEU A 156 21.14 2.80 6.09
N ARG A 157 21.74 3.26 7.20
CA ARG A 157 21.01 3.66 8.43
C ARG A 157 20.70 5.14 8.36
#